data_AF-R7WQF7-F1
#
_entry.id   AF-R7WQF7-F1
#
_cell.length_a   1.000
_cell.length_b   1.000
_cell.length_c   1.000
_cell.angle_alpha   90.00
_cell.angle_beta   90.00
_cell.angle_gamma   90.00
#
_symmetry.space_group_name_H-M   'P 1'
#
loop_
_entity.id
_entity.type
_entity.pdbx_description
1 polymer ?
#
loop_
_entity_poly.entity_id
_entity_poly.type
_entity_poly.pdbx_seq_one_letter_code
_entity_poly.pdbx_strand_id
1 'polypeptide(L)'
;MTRFCLGVHACDVPVLALDDPAAHDAVARLCAQVVAEDEPDALVLGCAGMAGLRARVEEETGVPVVDGVAAATLTVQSLLVQGLRTGARGEFAAPPPKRYAGVTTADRA
;
A
#
# COMPACT_ATOMS: atom_id res chain seq x y z
N MET A 1 -12.67 13.43 0.74
CA MET A 1 -11.35 12.85 0.41
C MET A 1 -10.72 13.43 -0.85
N THR A 2 -11.40 14.31 -1.59
CA THR A 2 -10.98 14.90 -2.88
C THR A 2 -9.95 16.04 -2.80
N ARG A 3 -9.43 16.35 -1.61
CA ARG A 3 -8.48 17.46 -1.42
C ARG A 3 -7.01 17.08 -1.66
N PHE A 4 -6.67 15.80 -1.46
CA PHE A 4 -5.26 15.37 -1.32
C PHE A 4 -4.83 14.27 -2.27
N CYS A 5 -5.78 13.58 -2.88
CA CYS A 5 -5.52 12.52 -3.84
C CYS A 5 -6.05 13.01 -5.18
N LEU A 6 -5.12 13.32 -6.08
CA LEU A 6 -5.44 13.86 -7.41
C LEU A 6 -6.15 12.82 -8.28
N GLY A 7 -5.73 11.56 -8.18
CA GLY A 7 -6.32 10.46 -8.93
C GLY A 7 -5.84 9.09 -8.44
N VAL A 8 -6.50 8.05 -8.96
CA VAL A 8 -6.09 6.64 -8.82
C VAL A 8 -6.06 6.06 -10.23
N HIS A 9 -4.89 5.56 -10.64
CA HIS A 9 -4.65 5.11 -12.01
C HIS A 9 -4.32 3.61 -12.00
N ALA A 10 -5.03 2.85 -12.82
CA ALA A 10 -4.73 1.43 -13.02
C ALA A 10 -3.58 1.30 -14.03
N CYS A 11 -2.60 0.45 -13.71
CA CYS A 11 -1.53 0.10 -14.65
C CYS A 11 -1.91 -1.00 -15.62
N ASP A 12 -3.09 -1.60 -15.46
CA ASP A 12 -3.58 -2.74 -16.24
C ASP A 12 -2.61 -3.92 -16.33
N VAL A 13 -1.69 -4.02 -15.36
CA VAL A 13 -0.80 -5.16 -15.16
C VAL A 13 -1.44 -6.14 -14.16
N PRO A 14 -1.65 -7.41 -14.51
CA PRO A 14 -2.08 -8.43 -13.55
C PRO A 14 -1.07 -8.59 -12.43
N VAL A 15 -1.52 -8.71 -11.18
CA VAL A 15 -0.63 -8.82 -10.01
C VAL A 15 0.36 -9.98 -10.13
N LEU A 16 -0.08 -11.12 -10.67
CA LEU A 16 0.77 -12.30 -10.85
C LEU A 16 1.84 -12.14 -11.96
N ALA A 17 1.74 -11.09 -12.77
CA ALA A 17 2.71 -10.77 -13.80
C ALA A 17 3.75 -9.74 -13.33
N LEU A 18 3.65 -9.21 -12.10
CA LEU A 18 4.55 -8.17 -11.61
C LEU A 18 6.01 -8.61 -11.51
N ASP A 19 6.30 -9.91 -11.39
CA ASP A 19 7.69 -10.41 -11.39
C ASP A 19 8.39 -10.28 -12.76
N ASP A 20 7.66 -9.96 -13.83
CA ASP A 20 8.21 -9.71 -15.16
C ASP A 20 8.80 -8.28 -15.26
N PRO A 21 10.07 -8.11 -15.66
CA PRO A 21 10.63 -6.79 -15.94
C PRO A 21 9.77 -5.91 -16.86
N ALA A 22 9.08 -6.49 -17.85
CA ALA A 22 8.19 -5.76 -18.75
C ALA A 22 6.98 -5.14 -18.01
N ALA A 23 6.51 -5.80 -16.95
CA ALA A 23 5.47 -5.27 -16.08
C ALA A 23 5.97 -4.06 -15.29
N HIS A 24 7.21 -4.11 -14.78
CA HIS A 24 7.83 -2.96 -14.12
C HIS A 24 7.94 -1.75 -15.06
N ASP A 25 8.35 -1.98 -16.30
CA ASP A 25 8.43 -0.92 -17.31
C ASP A 25 7.03 -0.32 -17.60
N ALA A 26 5.99 -1.15 -17.63
CA ALA A 26 4.63 -0.69 -17.87
C ALA A 26 4.12 0.21 -16.74
N VAL A 27 4.38 -0.18 -15.48
CA VAL A 27 4.04 0.64 -14.31
C VAL A 27 4.77 1.98 -14.36
N ALA A 28 6.07 1.98 -14.61
CA ALA A 28 6.87 3.20 -14.59
C ALA A 28 6.49 4.15 -15.75
N ARG A 29 6.20 3.62 -16.95
CA ARG A 29 5.62 4.40 -18.07
C ARG A 29 4.29 5.04 -17.72
N LEU A 30 3.37 4.32 -17.08
CA LEU A 30 2.10 4.90 -16.63
C LEU A 30 2.36 6.05 -15.66
N CYS A 31 3.23 5.83 -14.66
CA CYS A 31 3.55 6.87 -13.68
C CYS A 31 4.12 8.13 -14.34
N ALA A 32 5.00 7.98 -15.34
CA ALA A 32 5.52 9.11 -16.10
C ALA A 32 4.42 9.84 -16.89
N GLN A 33 3.48 9.10 -17.49
CA GLN A 33 2.33 9.68 -18.16
C GLN A 33 1.44 10.48 -17.19
N VAL A 34 1.11 9.92 -16.02
CA VAL A 34 0.33 10.61 -14.98
C VAL A 34 1.04 11.88 -14.52
N VAL A 35 2.37 11.84 -14.37
CA VAL A 35 3.13 13.04 -13.99
C VAL A 35 3.07 14.12 -15.06
N ALA A 36 3.15 13.75 -16.33
CA ALA A 36 3.08 14.68 -17.45
C ALA A 36 1.67 15.28 -17.66
N GLU A 37 0.62 14.52 -17.37
CA GLU A 37 -0.78 14.92 -17.63
C GLU A 37 -1.42 15.64 -16.44
N ASP A 38 -1.20 15.15 -15.23
CA ASP A 38 -1.89 15.59 -14.02
C ASP A 38 -1.00 16.39 -13.06
N GLU A 39 0.34 16.37 -13.23
CA GLU A 39 1.30 17.10 -12.39
C GLU A 39 1.14 16.86 -10.86
N PRO A 40 1.08 15.60 -10.37
CA PRO A 40 1.04 15.33 -8.94
C PRO A 40 2.38 15.63 -8.26
N ASP A 41 2.35 16.17 -7.05
CA ASP A 41 3.55 16.44 -6.26
C ASP A 41 4.24 15.16 -5.73
N ALA A 42 3.55 14.01 -5.74
CA ALA A 42 4.07 12.71 -5.32
C ALA A 42 3.21 11.54 -5.85
N LEU A 43 3.80 10.35 -5.93
CA LEU A 43 3.13 9.10 -6.31
C LEU A 43 3.10 8.10 -5.14
N VAL A 44 2.09 7.21 -5.13
CA VAL A 44 1.99 6.09 -4.18
C VAL A 44 1.78 4.80 -4.95
N LEU A 45 2.62 3.79 -4.70
CA LEU A 45 2.48 2.48 -5.33
C LEU A 45 1.25 1.75 -4.76
N GLY A 46 0.33 1.37 -5.64
CA GLY A 46 -0.99 0.86 -5.26
C GLY A 46 -1.05 -0.64 -4.95
N CYS A 47 0.02 -1.40 -5.17
CA CYS A 47 0.06 -2.85 -4.96
C CYS A 47 1.30 -3.25 -4.16
N ALA A 48 1.14 -4.17 -3.20
CA ALA A 48 2.26 -4.74 -2.45
C ALA A 48 3.29 -5.45 -3.34
N GLY A 49 2.86 -6.02 -4.48
CA GLY A 49 3.75 -6.63 -5.47
C GLY A 49 4.65 -5.62 -6.21
N MET A 50 4.40 -4.31 -6.07
CA MET A 50 5.25 -3.25 -6.62
C MET A 50 6.34 -2.82 -5.62
N ALA A 51 6.43 -3.46 -4.45
CA ALA A 51 7.45 -3.14 -3.47
C ALA A 51 8.84 -3.22 -4.09
N GLY A 52 9.67 -2.21 -3.84
CA GLY A 52 10.98 -2.07 -4.48
C GLY A 52 11.02 -1.34 -5.83
N LEU A 53 9.87 -1.08 -6.48
CA LEU A 53 9.82 -0.25 -7.70
C LEU A 53 10.00 1.25 -7.45
N ARG A 54 9.91 1.68 -6.18
CA ARG A 54 10.01 3.07 -5.76
C ARG A 54 11.16 3.83 -6.42
N ALA A 55 12.40 3.34 -6.26
CA ALA A 55 13.59 4.06 -6.73
C ALA A 55 13.58 4.23 -8.26
N ARG A 56 13.15 3.19 -8.97
CA ARG A 56 13.03 3.21 -10.42
C ARG A 56 11.97 4.22 -10.89
N VAL A 57 10.79 4.18 -10.29
CA VAL A 57 9.71 5.11 -10.65
C VAL A 57 10.10 6.55 -10.33
N GLU A 58 10.78 6.81 -9.21
CA GLU A 58 11.30 8.16 -8.91
C GLU A 58 12.31 8.63 -9.95
N GLU A 59 13.23 7.76 -10.37
CA GLU A 59 14.22 8.09 -11.40
C GLU A 59 13.56 8.43 -12.75
N GLU A 60 12.55 7.66 -13.14
CA GLU A 60 11.83 7.88 -14.40
C GLU A 60 10.89 9.10 -14.37
N THR A 61 10.30 9.42 -13.21
CA THR A 61 9.26 10.46 -13.10
C THR A 61 9.73 11.78 -12.53
N GLY A 62 10.83 11.79 -11.77
CA GLY A 62 11.36 12.98 -11.10
C GLY A 62 10.57 13.46 -9.89
N VAL A 63 9.47 12.80 -9.51
CA VAL A 63 8.67 13.12 -8.32
C VAL A 63 8.87 12.08 -7.23
N PRO A 64 8.70 12.43 -5.93
CA PRO A 64 8.77 11.47 -4.84
C PRO A 64 7.76 10.32 -4.99
N VAL A 65 8.18 9.09 -4.70
CA VAL A 65 7.35 7.89 -4.72
C VAL A 65 7.33 7.23 -3.34
N VAL A 66 6.13 6.87 -2.89
CA VAL A 66 5.90 6.13 -1.64
C VAL A 66 5.64 4.65 -1.95
N ASP A 67 6.50 3.78 -1.42
CA ASP A 67 6.23 2.35 -1.31
C ASP A 67 5.39 2.10 -0.04
N GLY A 68 4.14 1.64 -0.24
CA GLY A 68 3.22 1.37 0.86
C GLY A 68 3.70 0.29 1.83
N VAL A 69 4.48 -0.70 1.39
CA VAL A 69 5.00 -1.78 2.24
C VAL A 69 6.05 -1.23 3.20
N ALA A 70 7.03 -0.50 2.66
CA ALA A 70 8.07 0.14 3.47
C ALA A 70 7.47 1.20 4.42
N ALA A 71 6.56 2.04 3.91
CA ALA A 71 5.89 3.07 4.70
C ALA A 71 5.07 2.48 5.87
N ALA A 72 4.29 1.42 5.62
CA ALA A 72 3.53 0.73 6.65
C ALA A 72 4.45 0.11 7.72
N THR A 73 5.55 -0.51 7.30
CA THR A 73 6.54 -1.12 8.21
C THR A 73 7.10 -0.07 9.17
N LEU A 74 7.55 1.08 8.63
CA LEU A 74 8.10 2.17 9.43
C LEU A 74 7.05 2.83 10.32
N THR A 75 5.81 2.94 9.84
CA THR A 75 4.69 3.45 10.63
C THR A 75 4.45 2.57 11.86
N VAL A 76 4.36 1.24 11.69
CA VAL A 76 4.18 0.31 12.80
C VAL A 76 5.37 0.36 13.76
N GLN A 77 6.60 0.40 13.25
CA GLN A 77 7.79 0.56 14.08
C GLN A 77 7.70 1.82 14.95
N SER A 78 7.28 2.96 14.37
CA SER A 78 7.13 4.21 15.11
C SER A 78 6.11 4.12 16.25
N LEU A 79 5.02 3.37 16.06
CA LEU A 79 4.00 3.14 17.08
C LEU A 79 4.56 2.28 18.22
N LEU A 80 5.31 1.23 17.88
CA LEU A 80 5.94 0.34 18.87
C LEU A 80 6.96 1.09 19.73
N VAL A 81 7.81 1.92 19.13
CA VAL A 81 8.80 2.74 19.85
C VAL A 81 8.13 3.68 20.85
N GLN A 82 6.96 4.22 20.51
CA GLN A 82 6.17 5.09 21.40
C GLN A 82 5.35 4.32 22.45
N GLY A 83 5.36 2.98 22.42
CA GLY A 83 4.53 2.15 23.29
C GLY A 83 3.03 2.19 22.95
N LEU A 84 2.67 2.67 21.76
CA LEU A 84 1.29 2.78 21.32
C LEU A 84 0.73 1.42 20.86
N ARG A 85 -0.58 1.24 21.08
CA ARG A 85 -1.34 0.04 20.68
C ARG A 85 -2.72 0.45 20.20
N THR A 86 -3.38 -0.43 19.45
CA THR A 86 -4.79 -0.26 19.08
C THR A 86 -5.65 -0.09 20.34
N GLY A 87 -6.49 0.93 20.36
CA GLY A 87 -7.40 1.18 21.49
C GLY A 87 -8.46 0.09 21.64
N ALA A 88 -8.80 -0.29 22.87
CA ALA A 88 -9.75 -1.37 23.16
C ALA A 88 -11.22 -0.90 23.28
N ARG A 89 -11.55 0.29 22.78
CA ARG A 89 -12.88 0.90 22.88
C ARG A 89 -13.44 1.20 21.49
N GLY A 90 -14.77 1.29 21.39
CA GLY A 90 -15.45 1.63 20.13
C GLY A 90 -15.34 0.51 19.10
N GLU A 91 -15.04 0.88 17.85
CA GLU A 91 -14.97 -0.06 16.71
C GLU A 91 -13.86 -1.11 16.81
N PHE A 92 -12.80 -0.82 17.58
CA PHE A 92 -11.68 -1.72 17.82
C PHE A 92 -11.77 -2.49 19.15
N ALA A 93 -12.90 -2.38 19.87
CA ALA A 93 -13.13 -3.20 21.04
C ALA A 93 -13.12 -4.70 20.70
N ALA A 94 -12.81 -5.53 21.70
CA ALA A 94 -12.86 -6.98 21.50
C ALA A 94 -14.26 -7.40 21.01
N PRO A 95 -14.36 -8.31 20.02
CA PRO A 95 -15.66 -8.79 19.55
C PRO A 95 -16.48 -9.40 20.70
N PRO A 96 -17.81 -9.17 20.76
CA PRO A 96 -18.66 -9.80 21.77
C PRO A 96 -18.56 -11.33 21.75
N PRO A 97 -18.68 -11.99 22.91
CA PRO A 97 -18.58 -13.45 22.99
C PRO A 97 -19.69 -14.12 22.17
N LYS A 98 -19.30 -15.02 21.27
CA LYS A 98 -20.20 -15.86 20.47
C LYS A 98 -19.55 -17.19 20.16
N ARG A 99 -20.34 -18.20 19.82
CA ARG A 99 -19.79 -19.46 19.29
C ARG A 99 -19.21 -19.19 17.91
N TYR A 100 -17.93 -19.45 17.75
CA TYR A 100 -17.28 -19.49 16.45
C TYR A 100 -17.49 -20.87 15.82
N ALA A 101 -17.54 -20.94 14.50
CA ALA A 101 -17.64 -22.18 13.72
C ALA A 101 -16.50 -22.21 12.68
N GLY A 102 -16.12 -23.41 12.22
CA GLY A 102 -15.02 -23.58 11.25
C GLY A 102 -13.64 -23.33 11.87
N VAL A 103 -12.67 -22.85 11.08
CA VAL A 103 -11.24 -22.70 11.47
C VAL A 103 -11.01 -21.76 12.67
N THR A 104 -12.05 -21.02 13.09
CA THR A 104 -12.00 -20.10 14.23
C THR A 104 -12.65 -20.67 15.50
N THR A 105 -13.13 -21.93 15.49
CA THR A 105 -13.50 -22.61 16.73
C THR A 105 -12.30 -22.63 17.66
N ALA A 106 -12.51 -22.27 18.93
CA ALA A 106 -11.49 -22.30 19.97
C ALA A 106 -11.06 -23.74 20.36
N ASP A 107 -11.06 -24.67 19.41
CA ASP A 107 -10.38 -25.96 19.51
C ASP A 107 -8.91 -25.72 19.15
N ARG A 108 -8.18 -25.17 20.12
CA ARG A 108 -6.73 -25.33 20.20
C ARG A 108 -6.50 -26.39 21.28
N ALA A 109 -6.23 -27.62 20.84
CA ALA A 109 -5.44 -28.55 21.63
C ALA A 109 -4.02 -27.98 21.80
#